data_AF-A0A9P7RLL6-F1
#
_entry.id   AF-A0A9P7RLL6-F1
#
_cell.length_a   1.000
_cell.length_b   1.000
_cell.length_c   1.000
_cell.angle_alpha   90.00
_cell.angle_beta   90.00
_cell.angle_gamma   90.00
#
_symmetry.space_group_name_H-M   'P 1'
#
loop_
_entity.id
_entity.type
_entity.pdbx_description
1 polymer ?
#
loop_
_entity_poly.entity_id
_entity_poly.type
_entity_poly.pdbx_seq_one_letter_code
_entity_poly.pdbx_strand_id
1 'polypeptide(L)'
;MADNICPIPGDADIAGIGVRAAIYAQAFFVACSTACLDFIVQSYAPEGERLRRIYNSRDTGSMVQAAIEYHDARRNEPTPDHASYFVLSKNLERPILMVGFAVMVSAIIQLKNTNGLTPYHTLIVLNISLINSCTGVYLVSSREGFHPVRYGRCWNFRRAEDFLNFIPLAAHSMMLSGFGVYFWMLKQNTLAPFLKYANESAPCRPLTYFWVFGPVDSTSQSLKITSLVFYIVIFPLLGYHLILVLKAAIRSVLYALIYCGCIIVLLVIFFLCILPSVSFLALLINLACLIPHINRRLPGDHPLRHCMANSLMKTFSVFDSLFKHSDMPLTVISGLLAYSSPIIYFVVSTESIVKLNAPYIEPGDREDDWTYGQTLAIFTVSVTIFLTGRDRWRILREERRKWLERKNASDGEAGAVELGNLQEPENAVAAITSEPAPNTDTAPTPPVASTSSV
;
A
#
# COMPACT_ATOMS: atom_id res chain seq x y z
N MET A 1 -51.61 -0.28 13.26
CA MET A 1 -51.46 -1.74 13.10
C MET A 1 -49.99 -2.03 13.35
N ALA A 2 -49.67 -2.81 14.38
CA ALA A 2 -48.29 -3.27 14.54
C ALA A 2 -48.01 -4.23 13.38
N ASP A 3 -47.03 -3.91 12.53
CA ASP A 3 -46.64 -4.82 11.47
C ASP A 3 -46.15 -6.12 12.11
N ASN A 4 -46.79 -7.24 11.77
CA ASN A 4 -46.37 -8.56 12.22
C ASN A 4 -45.04 -8.91 11.54
N ILE A 5 -43.92 -8.51 12.14
CA ILE A 5 -42.57 -8.84 11.68
C ILE A 5 -42.24 -10.26 12.14
N CYS A 6 -41.71 -11.09 11.24
CA CYS A 6 -41.29 -12.44 11.61
C CYS A 6 -40.07 -12.37 12.52
N PRO A 7 -40.02 -13.16 13.60
CA PRO A 7 -38.78 -13.34 14.33
C PRO A 7 -37.72 -13.99 13.42
N ILE A 8 -36.46 -13.60 13.60
CA ILE A 8 -35.29 -14.12 12.91
C ILE A 8 -34.65 -15.14 13.86
N PRO A 9 -34.58 -16.43 13.50
CA PRO A 9 -33.81 -17.39 14.30
C PRO A 9 -32.36 -16.95 14.32
N GLY A 10 -31.68 -17.03 15.46
CA GLY A 10 -30.26 -16.71 15.54
C GLY A 10 -29.38 -17.82 14.97
N ASP A 11 -28.18 -17.46 14.54
CA ASP A 11 -27.17 -18.43 14.10
C ASP A 11 -25.77 -17.95 14.49
N ALA A 12 -25.41 -18.24 15.74
CA ALA A 12 -24.13 -17.85 16.30
C ALA A 12 -22.92 -18.45 15.53
N ASP A 13 -23.07 -19.57 14.83
CA ASP A 13 -21.97 -20.16 14.06
C ASP A 13 -21.60 -19.35 12.81
N ILE A 14 -22.53 -18.55 12.29
CA ILE A 14 -22.29 -17.70 11.11
C ILE A 14 -22.20 -16.22 11.50
N ALA A 15 -23.21 -15.74 12.21
CA ALA A 15 -23.35 -14.33 12.50
C ALA A 15 -22.82 -13.97 13.88
N GLY A 16 -22.45 -14.96 14.71
CA GLY A 16 -22.12 -14.67 16.08
C GLY A 16 -20.79 -13.94 16.25
N ILE A 17 -20.67 -13.27 17.40
CA ILE A 17 -19.66 -12.24 17.64
C ILE A 17 -18.22 -12.72 17.44
N GLY A 18 -17.95 -14.02 17.58
CA GLY A 18 -16.60 -14.55 17.50
C GLY A 18 -16.08 -14.75 16.11
N VAL A 19 -16.94 -15.17 15.19
CA VAL A 19 -16.60 -15.25 13.76
C VAL A 19 -16.32 -13.83 13.24
N ARG A 20 -17.17 -12.86 13.63
CA ARG A 20 -17.00 -11.45 13.25
C ARG A 20 -15.70 -10.88 13.82
N ALA A 21 -15.47 -10.99 15.14
CA ALA A 21 -14.27 -10.49 15.80
C ALA A 21 -12.98 -11.11 15.25
N ALA A 22 -12.99 -12.43 15.00
CA ALA A 22 -11.88 -13.14 14.38
C ALA A 22 -11.50 -12.52 13.02
N ILE A 23 -12.48 -12.32 12.15
CA ILE A 23 -12.24 -11.82 10.79
C ILE A 23 -11.85 -10.35 10.81
N TYR A 24 -12.42 -9.54 11.70
CA TYR A 24 -12.03 -8.15 11.86
C TYR A 24 -10.60 -8.02 12.37
N ALA A 25 -10.21 -8.83 13.35
CA ALA A 25 -8.85 -8.86 13.88
C ALA A 25 -7.84 -9.30 12.81
N GLN A 26 -8.18 -10.32 12.00
CA GLN A 26 -7.35 -10.74 10.86
C GLN A 26 -7.16 -9.61 9.85
N ALA A 27 -8.25 -9.00 9.40
CA ALA A 27 -8.23 -7.94 8.40
C ALA A 27 -7.42 -6.73 8.89
N PHE A 28 -7.66 -6.30 10.14
CA PHE A 28 -6.93 -5.21 10.77
C PHE A 28 -5.44 -5.50 10.90
N PHE A 29 -5.09 -6.68 11.43
CA PHE A 29 -3.70 -7.06 11.61
C PHE A 29 -2.96 -7.12 10.27
N VAL A 30 -3.59 -7.68 9.23
CA VAL A 30 -3.02 -7.71 7.89
C VAL A 30 -2.84 -6.31 7.31
N ALA A 31 -3.85 -5.45 7.43
CA ALA A 31 -3.81 -4.06 6.99
C ALA A 31 -2.63 -3.30 7.64
N CYS A 32 -2.60 -3.27 8.97
CA CYS A 32 -1.60 -2.53 9.73
C CYS A 32 -0.20 -3.10 9.53
N SER A 33 -0.09 -4.43 9.53
CA SER A 33 1.20 -5.09 9.46
C SER A 33 1.84 -4.86 8.07
N THR A 34 1.10 -5.04 6.98
CA THR A 34 1.61 -4.76 5.63
C THR A 34 1.97 -3.28 5.46
N ALA A 35 1.12 -2.35 5.89
CA ALA A 35 1.43 -0.92 5.84
C ALA A 35 2.70 -0.55 6.64
N CYS A 36 2.90 -1.16 7.80
CA CYS A 36 4.11 -0.97 8.60
C CYS A 36 5.35 -1.50 7.87
N LEU A 37 5.27 -2.66 7.21
CA LEU A 37 6.39 -3.17 6.41
C LEU A 37 6.68 -2.29 5.21
N ASP A 38 5.66 -1.84 4.49
CA ASP A 38 5.84 -0.92 3.37
C ASP A 38 6.54 0.36 3.83
N PHE A 39 6.14 0.90 4.98
CA PHE A 39 6.79 2.06 5.59
C PHE A 39 8.26 1.78 5.94
N ILE A 40 8.56 0.64 6.58
CA ILE A 40 9.92 0.24 6.95
C ILE A 40 10.78 0.08 5.69
N VAL A 41 10.32 -0.72 4.72
CA VAL A 41 11.06 -0.98 3.49
C VAL A 41 11.36 0.32 2.74
N GLN A 42 10.39 1.24 2.67
CA GLN A 42 10.61 2.55 2.07
C GLN A 42 11.59 3.40 2.89
N SER A 43 11.48 3.39 4.23
CA SER A 43 12.35 4.18 5.13
C SER A 43 13.81 3.72 5.10
N TYR A 44 14.04 2.42 4.93
CA TYR A 44 15.39 1.82 4.95
C TYR A 44 16.00 1.62 3.56
N ALA A 45 15.27 1.89 2.47
CA ALA A 45 15.81 1.80 1.12
C ALA A 45 16.92 2.86 0.93
N PRO A 46 18.21 2.49 0.96
CA PRO A 46 19.34 3.42 0.80
C PRO A 46 19.46 3.92 -0.65
N GLU A 47 18.56 3.45 -1.51
CA GLU A 47 18.57 3.55 -2.95
C GLU A 47 18.30 4.99 -3.42
N GLY A 48 17.48 5.75 -2.68
CA GLY A 48 17.26 7.17 -2.96
C GLY A 48 18.52 8.00 -2.80
N GLU A 49 19.35 7.68 -1.82
CA GLU A 49 20.57 8.45 -1.51
C GLU A 49 21.74 8.07 -2.43
N ARG A 50 21.81 6.80 -2.86
CA ARG A 50 22.79 6.33 -3.85
C ARG A 50 22.46 6.83 -5.27
N LEU A 51 21.18 6.79 -5.68
CA LEU A 51 20.73 7.38 -6.95
C LEU A 51 20.89 8.91 -6.96
N ARG A 52 20.69 9.57 -5.82
CA ARG A 52 20.96 11.01 -5.67
C ARG A 52 22.45 11.33 -5.85
N ARG A 53 23.37 10.49 -5.35
CA ARG A 53 24.81 10.64 -5.60
C ARG A 53 25.16 10.48 -7.09
N ILE A 54 24.59 9.48 -7.77
CA ILE A 54 24.80 9.25 -9.20
C ILE A 54 24.19 10.38 -10.06
N TYR A 55 23.01 10.88 -9.71
CA TYR A 55 22.39 11.99 -10.43
C TYR A 55 23.14 13.32 -10.25
N ASN A 56 23.75 13.52 -9.08
CA ASN A 56 24.52 14.73 -8.80
C ASN A 56 25.93 14.71 -9.40
N SER A 57 26.47 13.57 -9.84
CA SER A 57 27.70 13.55 -10.65
C SER A 57 27.35 14.02 -12.07
N ARG A 58 27.72 15.28 -12.39
CA ARG A 58 27.41 15.98 -13.66
C ARG A 58 27.98 15.34 -14.93
N ASP A 59 28.65 14.19 -14.84
CA ASP A 59 29.30 13.58 -15.98
C ASP A 59 28.37 12.54 -16.64
N THR A 60 27.80 12.91 -17.78
CA THR A 60 26.80 12.11 -18.51
C THR A 60 27.33 10.76 -18.99
N GLY A 61 28.65 10.64 -19.23
CA GLY A 61 29.29 9.36 -19.53
C GLY A 61 29.32 8.43 -18.31
N SER A 62 29.56 9.00 -17.12
CA SER A 62 29.53 8.26 -15.85
C SER A 62 28.12 7.80 -15.47
N MET A 63 27.06 8.51 -15.87
CA MET A 63 25.68 8.13 -15.56
C MET A 63 25.26 6.81 -16.22
N VAL A 64 25.64 6.58 -17.48
CA VAL A 64 25.30 5.33 -18.18
C VAL A 64 26.07 4.16 -17.57
N GLN A 65 27.37 4.35 -17.32
CA GLN A 65 28.20 3.32 -16.70
C GLN A 65 27.75 3.02 -15.26
N ALA A 66 27.44 4.04 -14.47
CA ALA A 66 26.89 3.89 -13.13
C ALA A 66 25.50 3.24 -13.14
N ALA A 67 24.68 3.49 -14.17
CA ALA A 67 23.39 2.82 -14.34
C ALA A 67 23.56 1.34 -14.70
N ILE A 68 24.55 0.99 -15.53
CA ILE A 68 24.90 -0.39 -15.88
C ILE A 68 25.47 -1.11 -14.67
N GLU A 69 26.47 -0.54 -13.99
CA GLU A 69 27.04 -1.10 -12.76
C GLU A 69 26.00 -1.22 -11.65
N TYR A 70 25.09 -0.26 -11.52
CA TYR A 70 23.97 -0.37 -10.58
C TYR A 70 23.02 -1.51 -10.98
N HIS A 71 22.73 -1.66 -12.28
CA HIS A 71 21.87 -2.74 -12.75
C HIS A 71 22.52 -4.11 -12.55
N ASP A 72 23.84 -4.22 -12.74
CA ASP A 72 24.60 -5.46 -12.54
C ASP A 72 24.85 -5.75 -11.06
N ALA A 73 25.16 -4.75 -10.24
CA ALA A 73 25.24 -4.87 -8.79
C ALA A 73 23.89 -5.29 -8.21
N ARG A 74 22.77 -4.75 -8.70
CA ARG A 74 21.43 -5.17 -8.28
C ARG A 74 21.06 -6.58 -8.75
N ARG A 75 21.62 -7.02 -9.88
CA ARG A 75 21.43 -8.38 -10.40
C ARG A 75 22.21 -9.41 -9.59
N ASN A 76 23.35 -9.00 -9.02
CA ASN A 76 24.31 -9.87 -8.35
C ASN A 76 24.28 -9.75 -6.82
N GLU A 77 23.79 -8.65 -6.25
CA GLU A 77 23.50 -8.54 -4.82
C GLU A 77 22.37 -9.53 -4.51
N PRO A 78 22.56 -10.43 -3.54
CA PRO A 78 21.45 -11.22 -3.01
C PRO A 78 20.49 -10.22 -2.38
N THR A 79 19.50 -9.78 -3.16
CA THR A 79 18.48 -8.81 -2.74
C THR A 79 18.00 -9.24 -1.35
N PRO A 80 18.16 -8.41 -0.30
CA PRO A 80 17.83 -8.78 1.06
C PRO A 80 16.43 -9.36 1.10
N ASP A 81 16.36 -10.69 1.22
CA ASP A 81 15.20 -11.51 1.47
C ASP A 81 13.84 -11.00 0.95
N HIS A 82 13.76 -10.57 -0.31
CA HIS A 82 12.47 -10.53 -1.02
C HIS A 82 11.74 -11.88 -0.87
N ALA A 83 12.51 -12.98 -0.81
CA ALA A 83 12.04 -14.30 -0.46
C ALA A 83 11.36 -14.35 0.92
N SER A 84 11.93 -13.76 1.99
CA SER A 84 11.31 -13.79 3.34
C SER A 84 10.04 -12.94 3.41
N TYR A 85 9.99 -11.77 2.75
CA TYR A 85 8.76 -10.98 2.67
C TYR A 85 7.66 -11.70 1.90
N PHE A 86 8.03 -12.35 0.80
CA PHE A 86 7.13 -13.16 0.00
C PHE A 86 6.60 -14.37 0.78
N VAL A 87 7.48 -15.10 1.48
CA VAL A 87 7.10 -16.23 2.34
C VAL A 87 6.17 -15.77 3.47
N LEU A 88 6.49 -14.66 4.14
CA LEU A 88 5.67 -14.10 5.22
C LEU A 88 4.27 -13.72 4.73
N SER A 89 4.18 -13.00 3.62
CA SER A 89 2.89 -12.61 3.05
C SER A 89 2.09 -13.84 2.59
N LYS A 90 2.74 -14.92 2.12
CA LYS A 90 2.06 -16.20 1.82
C LYS A 90 1.50 -16.88 3.06
N ASN A 91 2.24 -16.83 4.16
CA ASN A 91 1.80 -17.40 5.43
C ASN A 91 0.61 -16.64 6.01
N LEU A 92 0.45 -15.35 5.70
CA LEU A 92 -0.72 -14.55 6.05
C LEU A 92 -1.93 -14.78 5.14
N GLU A 93 -1.70 -14.94 3.84
CA GLU A 93 -2.78 -15.10 2.86
C GLU A 93 -3.58 -16.39 3.08
N ARG A 94 -2.89 -17.51 3.31
CA ARG A 94 -3.53 -18.83 3.39
C ARG A 94 -4.58 -18.92 4.51
N PRO A 95 -4.31 -18.52 5.77
CA PRO A 95 -5.32 -18.56 6.82
C PRO A 95 -6.54 -17.68 6.53
N ILE A 96 -6.34 -16.49 5.96
CA ILE A 96 -7.45 -15.56 5.63
C ILE A 96 -8.37 -16.18 4.59
N LEU A 97 -7.78 -16.71 3.51
CA LEU A 97 -8.56 -17.35 2.45
C LEU A 97 -9.20 -18.63 2.97
N MET A 98 -8.51 -19.43 3.78
CA MET A 98 -9.07 -20.63 4.39
C MET A 98 -10.29 -20.32 5.25
N VAL A 99 -10.24 -19.27 6.07
CA VAL A 99 -11.40 -18.80 6.86
C VAL A 99 -12.52 -18.31 5.95
N GLY A 100 -12.21 -17.54 4.90
CA GLY A 100 -13.21 -17.12 3.91
C GLY A 100 -13.89 -18.29 3.21
N PHE A 101 -13.12 -19.28 2.77
CA PHE A 101 -13.65 -20.51 2.19
C PHE A 101 -14.53 -21.28 3.18
N ALA A 102 -14.10 -21.41 4.42
CA ALA A 102 -14.85 -22.11 5.46
C ALA A 102 -16.20 -21.42 5.72
N VAL A 103 -16.23 -20.10 5.84
CA VAL A 103 -17.47 -19.32 6.03
C VAL A 103 -18.42 -19.52 4.85
N MET A 104 -17.91 -19.44 3.62
CA MET A 104 -18.72 -19.62 2.41
C MET A 104 -19.25 -21.04 2.25
N VAL A 105 -18.42 -22.06 2.49
CA VAL A 105 -18.85 -23.46 2.45
C VAL A 105 -19.90 -23.74 3.54
N SER A 106 -19.69 -23.22 4.75
CA SER A 106 -20.69 -23.29 5.84
C SER A 106 -22.02 -22.70 5.41
N ALA A 107 -22.02 -21.48 4.84
CA ALA A 107 -23.22 -20.82 4.35
C ALA A 107 -23.93 -21.61 3.23
N ILE A 108 -23.18 -22.23 2.31
CA ILE A 108 -23.73 -23.08 1.24
C ILE A 108 -24.35 -24.36 1.82
N ILE A 109 -23.73 -24.96 2.84
CA ILE A 109 -24.27 -26.17 3.50
C ILE A 109 -25.55 -25.81 4.26
N GLN A 110 -25.52 -24.74 5.06
CA GLN A 110 -26.69 -24.30 5.82
C GLN A 110 -27.85 -23.88 4.91
N LEU A 111 -27.55 -23.28 3.77
CA LEU A 111 -28.54 -22.94 2.75
C LEU A 111 -29.33 -24.18 2.29
N LYS A 112 -28.73 -25.37 2.28
CA LYS A 112 -29.40 -26.63 1.94
C LYS A 112 -30.13 -27.29 3.11
N ASN A 113 -29.82 -26.91 4.35
CA ASN A 113 -30.40 -27.54 5.53
C ASN A 113 -31.86 -27.11 5.74
N THR A 114 -32.63 -27.87 6.51
CA THR A 114 -34.07 -27.66 6.73
C THR A 114 -34.43 -26.31 7.34
N ASN A 115 -33.49 -25.74 8.11
CA ASN A 115 -33.63 -24.43 8.74
C ASN A 115 -33.25 -23.32 7.73
N GLY A 116 -32.34 -23.59 6.80
CA GLY A 116 -31.96 -22.64 5.76
C GLY A 116 -31.28 -21.37 6.30
N LEU A 117 -30.62 -20.64 5.40
CA LEU A 117 -29.95 -19.38 5.75
C LEU A 117 -30.92 -18.19 5.65
N THR A 118 -31.14 -17.41 6.72
CA THR A 118 -32.01 -16.22 6.65
C THR A 118 -31.40 -15.13 5.75
N PRO A 119 -32.16 -14.12 5.27
CA PRO A 119 -31.57 -13.01 4.51
C PRO A 119 -30.57 -12.25 5.38
N TYR A 120 -30.88 -12.10 6.67
CA TYR A 120 -30.00 -11.54 7.69
C TYR A 120 -28.64 -12.24 7.74
N HIS A 121 -28.61 -13.56 7.96
CA HIS A 121 -27.36 -14.32 7.99
C HIS A 121 -26.65 -14.29 6.65
N THR A 122 -27.39 -14.35 5.54
CA THR A 122 -26.79 -14.30 4.20
C THR A 122 -26.05 -12.98 3.95
N LEU A 123 -26.64 -11.85 4.33
CA LEU A 123 -26.01 -10.53 4.19
C LEU A 123 -24.74 -10.41 5.04
N ILE A 124 -24.76 -10.96 6.26
CA ILE A 124 -23.58 -11.02 7.12
C ILE A 124 -22.48 -11.85 6.48
N VAL A 125 -22.78 -13.07 6.01
CA VAL A 125 -21.83 -13.93 5.28
C VAL A 125 -21.22 -13.19 4.09
N LEU A 126 -22.05 -12.53 3.28
CA LEU A 126 -21.60 -11.79 2.11
C LEU A 126 -20.62 -10.66 2.50
N ASN A 127 -20.96 -9.85 3.51
CA ASN A 127 -20.07 -8.78 3.97
C ASN A 127 -18.76 -9.32 4.57
N ILE A 128 -18.83 -10.37 5.36
CA ILE A 128 -17.66 -11.01 5.97
C ILE A 128 -16.73 -11.58 4.88
N SER A 129 -17.29 -12.25 3.88
CA SER A 129 -16.54 -12.77 2.75
C SER A 129 -15.95 -11.65 1.89
N LEU A 130 -16.64 -10.50 1.77
CA LEU A 130 -16.09 -9.30 1.13
C LEU A 130 -14.88 -8.75 1.88
N ILE A 131 -14.90 -8.73 3.22
CA ILE A 131 -13.74 -8.35 4.04
C ILE A 131 -12.54 -9.27 3.75
N ASN A 132 -12.77 -10.59 3.69
CA ASN A 132 -11.71 -11.56 3.38
C ASN A 132 -11.14 -11.36 1.97
N SER A 133 -12.00 -11.19 0.96
CA SER A 133 -11.55 -10.90 -0.41
C SER A 133 -10.78 -9.58 -0.49
N CYS A 134 -11.26 -8.49 0.11
CA CYS A 134 -10.55 -7.20 0.15
C CYS A 134 -9.19 -7.31 0.83
N THR A 135 -9.10 -8.09 1.91
CA THR A 135 -7.84 -8.32 2.64
C THR A 135 -6.85 -9.13 1.80
N GLY A 136 -7.31 -10.20 1.14
CA GLY A 136 -6.46 -10.98 0.23
C GLY A 136 -5.97 -10.16 -0.98
N VAL A 137 -6.86 -9.35 -1.55
CA VAL A 137 -6.54 -8.35 -2.59
C VAL A 137 -5.41 -7.42 -2.14
N TYR A 138 -5.50 -6.91 -0.91
CA TYR A 138 -4.48 -6.02 -0.37
C TYR A 138 -3.11 -6.71 -0.25
N LEU A 139 -3.08 -7.94 0.28
CA LEU A 139 -1.85 -8.73 0.38
C LEU A 139 -1.20 -9.03 -0.97
N VAL A 140 -2.00 -9.38 -1.98
CA VAL A 140 -1.49 -9.59 -3.35
C VAL A 140 -0.96 -8.27 -3.91
N SER A 141 -1.67 -7.16 -3.69
CA SER A 141 -1.27 -5.83 -4.18
C SER A 141 0.03 -5.32 -3.58
N SER A 142 0.29 -5.61 -2.30
CA SER A 142 1.51 -5.20 -1.62
C SER A 142 2.73 -6.00 -2.08
N ARG A 143 2.57 -7.26 -2.52
CA ARG A 143 3.67 -8.11 -3.01
C ARG A 143 4.30 -7.59 -4.30
N GLU A 144 3.48 -7.08 -5.21
CA GLU A 144 3.95 -6.50 -6.47
C GLU A 144 4.79 -5.22 -6.24
N GLY A 145 4.86 -4.76 -5.00
CA GLY A 145 5.54 -3.54 -4.60
C GLY A 145 4.77 -2.31 -5.09
N PHE A 146 4.83 -1.25 -4.30
CA PHE A 146 4.61 0.10 -4.82
C PHE A 146 5.81 0.58 -5.65
N HIS A 147 6.43 -0.31 -6.45
CA HIS A 147 7.33 0.18 -7.46
C HIS A 147 6.49 1.09 -8.36
N PRO A 148 6.91 2.37 -8.54
CA PRO A 148 6.24 3.27 -9.45
C PRO A 148 6.19 2.52 -10.77
N VAL A 149 4.98 2.14 -11.15
CA VAL A 149 4.68 1.36 -12.34
C VAL A 149 5.49 2.01 -13.44
N ARG A 150 6.55 1.34 -13.90
CA ARG A 150 7.26 1.78 -15.10
C ARG A 150 6.20 1.73 -16.19
N TYR A 151 5.69 2.91 -16.51
CA TYR A 151 4.64 3.14 -17.49
C TYR A 151 4.98 2.32 -18.73
N GLY A 152 4.14 1.35 -19.07
CA GLY A 152 4.24 0.61 -20.33
C GLY A 152 4.60 -0.88 -20.24
N ARG A 153 4.88 -1.46 -19.07
CA ARG A 153 5.03 -2.92 -18.96
C ARG A 153 3.83 -3.54 -18.24
N CYS A 154 2.72 -3.67 -18.96
CA CYS A 154 1.59 -4.47 -18.53
C CYS A 154 2.06 -5.91 -18.29
N TRP A 155 2.09 -6.33 -17.03
CA TRP A 155 1.95 -7.70 -16.55
C TRP A 155 2.55 -8.80 -17.45
N ASN A 156 3.87 -8.81 -17.56
CA ASN A 156 4.52 -10.09 -17.80
C ASN A 156 4.46 -10.84 -16.47
N PHE A 157 3.47 -11.73 -16.29
CA PHE A 157 3.53 -12.80 -15.30
C PHE A 157 4.79 -13.61 -15.58
N ARG A 158 5.91 -13.13 -15.06
CA ARG A 158 7.23 -13.62 -15.45
C ARG A 158 7.52 -14.97 -14.80
N ARG A 159 6.71 -15.37 -13.81
CA ARG A 159 6.73 -16.68 -13.15
C ARG A 159 5.33 -17.22 -13.01
N ALA A 160 5.16 -18.51 -13.34
CA ALA A 160 3.94 -19.26 -13.10
C ALA A 160 3.53 -19.26 -11.61
N GLU A 161 4.49 -19.10 -10.70
CA GLU A 161 4.26 -19.04 -9.26
C GLU A 161 3.36 -17.87 -8.83
N ASP A 162 3.45 -16.72 -9.50
CA ASP A 162 2.66 -15.53 -9.14
C ASP A 162 1.18 -15.75 -9.51
N PHE A 163 0.95 -16.40 -10.66
CA PHE A 163 -0.39 -16.82 -11.08
C PHE A 163 -1.00 -17.84 -10.12
N LEU A 164 -0.22 -18.85 -9.70
CA LEU A 164 -0.69 -19.88 -8.76
C LEU A 164 -1.12 -19.29 -7.40
N ASN A 165 -0.47 -18.20 -6.95
CA ASN A 165 -0.87 -17.54 -5.70
C ASN A 165 -2.20 -16.78 -5.83
N PHE A 166 -2.59 -16.39 -7.04
CA PHE A 166 -3.85 -15.68 -7.27
C PHE A 166 -5.06 -16.63 -7.35
N ILE A 167 -4.85 -17.91 -7.69
CA ILE A 167 -5.92 -18.89 -7.85
C ILE A 167 -6.84 -18.99 -6.62
N PRO A 168 -6.33 -19.09 -5.37
CA PRO A 168 -7.21 -19.22 -4.20
C PRO A 168 -8.07 -17.95 -3.98
N LEU A 169 -7.51 -16.76 -4.19
CA LEU A 169 -8.25 -15.50 -4.08
C LEU A 169 -9.33 -15.38 -5.17
N ALA A 170 -8.99 -15.76 -6.40
CA ALA A 170 -9.92 -15.79 -7.52
C ALA A 170 -11.05 -16.79 -7.27
N ALA A 171 -10.72 -18.00 -6.83
CA ALA A 171 -11.69 -19.05 -6.51
C ALA A 171 -12.62 -18.64 -5.37
N HIS A 172 -12.09 -18.02 -4.30
CA HIS A 172 -12.91 -17.46 -3.22
C HIS A 172 -13.86 -16.40 -3.75
N SER A 173 -13.34 -15.50 -4.60
CA SER A 173 -14.13 -14.40 -5.14
C SER A 173 -15.22 -14.87 -6.11
N MET A 174 -14.95 -15.90 -6.92
CA MET A 174 -15.94 -16.56 -7.76
C MET A 174 -17.02 -17.23 -6.93
N MET A 175 -16.65 -17.91 -5.84
CA MET A 175 -17.62 -18.54 -4.94
C MET A 175 -18.52 -17.51 -4.25
N LEU A 176 -17.94 -16.40 -3.77
CA LEU A 176 -18.68 -15.27 -3.21
C LEU A 176 -19.63 -14.63 -4.24
N SER A 177 -19.15 -14.36 -5.46
CA SER A 177 -19.99 -13.87 -6.57
C SER A 177 -21.14 -14.82 -6.87
N GLY A 178 -20.84 -16.10 -7.08
CA GLY A 178 -21.84 -17.12 -7.40
C GLY A 178 -22.89 -17.27 -6.30
N PHE A 179 -22.46 -17.25 -5.03
CA PHE A 179 -23.36 -17.30 -3.88
C PHE A 179 -24.25 -16.05 -3.77
N GLY A 180 -23.68 -14.85 -3.97
CA GLY A 180 -24.44 -13.61 -4.00
C GLY A 180 -25.47 -13.59 -5.12
N VAL A 181 -25.09 -13.99 -6.34
CA VAL A 181 -26.01 -14.12 -7.47
C VAL A 181 -27.12 -15.13 -7.19
N TYR A 182 -26.75 -16.30 -6.66
CA TYR A 182 -27.71 -17.33 -6.27
C TYR A 182 -28.73 -16.79 -5.26
N PHE A 183 -28.27 -16.11 -4.20
CA PHE A 183 -29.12 -15.54 -3.16
C PHE A 183 -30.10 -14.51 -3.73
N TRP A 184 -29.61 -13.56 -4.54
CA TRP A 184 -30.43 -12.47 -5.07
C TRP A 184 -31.31 -12.88 -6.26
N MET A 185 -30.94 -13.88 -7.06
CA MET A 185 -31.77 -14.37 -8.18
C MET A 185 -32.80 -15.43 -7.78
N LEU A 186 -32.37 -16.49 -7.10
CA LEU A 186 -33.16 -17.71 -6.98
C LEU A 186 -34.04 -17.70 -5.74
N LYS A 187 -33.48 -17.28 -4.61
CA LYS A 187 -34.12 -17.45 -3.31
C LYS A 187 -35.26 -16.46 -3.06
N GLN A 188 -35.28 -15.32 -3.75
CA GLN A 188 -36.29 -14.28 -3.51
C GLN A 188 -37.50 -14.37 -4.44
N ASN A 189 -37.31 -14.89 -5.65
CA ASN A 189 -38.43 -15.16 -6.57
C ASN A 189 -39.20 -16.42 -6.18
N THR A 190 -38.54 -17.37 -5.52
CA THR A 190 -39.18 -18.48 -4.81
C THR A 190 -39.24 -18.15 -3.32
N LEU A 191 -40.18 -17.29 -2.92
CA LEU A 191 -40.44 -16.99 -1.50
C LEU A 191 -40.80 -18.25 -0.67
N ALA A 192 -41.00 -19.42 -1.31
CA ALA A 192 -41.42 -20.66 -0.69
C ALA A 192 -40.62 -21.11 0.56
N PRO A 193 -39.27 -21.01 0.61
CA PRO A 193 -38.53 -21.38 1.82
C PRO A 193 -38.69 -20.36 2.96
N PHE A 194 -38.91 -19.07 2.65
CA PHE A 194 -39.26 -18.06 3.67
C PHE A 194 -40.70 -18.17 4.12
N LEU A 195 -41.60 -18.56 3.21
CA LEU A 195 -43.00 -18.86 3.53
C LEU A 195 -43.11 -20.07 4.46
N LYS A 196 -42.14 -20.99 4.49
CA LYS A 196 -42.09 -22.07 5.47
C LYS A 196 -42.05 -21.54 6.91
N TYR A 197 -41.38 -20.41 7.15
CA TYR A 197 -41.36 -19.72 8.44
C TYR A 197 -42.64 -18.91 8.71
N ALA A 198 -43.37 -18.51 7.67
CA ALA A 198 -44.64 -17.80 7.79
C ALA A 198 -45.86 -18.75 7.98
N ASN A 199 -45.65 -20.07 7.94
CA ASN A 199 -46.74 -21.02 7.64
C ASN A 199 -47.50 -21.60 8.84
N GLU A 200 -47.25 -21.19 10.08
CA GLU A 200 -47.89 -21.86 11.22
C GLU A 200 -48.98 -21.06 11.96
N SER A 201 -49.15 -19.74 11.74
CA SER A 201 -50.32 -19.04 12.34
C SER A 201 -50.67 -17.65 11.82
N ALA A 202 -49.76 -16.90 11.18
CA ALA A 202 -50.09 -15.62 10.55
C ALA A 202 -49.06 -15.21 9.50
N PRO A 203 -49.46 -14.57 8.38
CA PRO A 203 -48.52 -14.02 7.40
C PRO A 203 -47.72 -12.89 8.06
N CYS A 204 -46.52 -13.20 8.52
CA CYS A 204 -45.55 -12.22 9.00
C CYS A 204 -44.65 -11.76 7.86
N ARG A 205 -44.13 -10.53 7.93
CA ARG A 205 -43.17 -10.00 6.96
C ARG A 205 -41.75 -10.25 7.44
N PRO A 206 -40.89 -10.98 6.70
CA PRO A 206 -39.48 -11.10 7.02
C PRO A 206 -38.80 -9.78 6.69
N LEU A 207 -38.67 -8.92 7.69
CA LEU A 207 -38.07 -7.61 7.54
C LEU A 207 -36.60 -7.73 7.96
N THR A 208 -35.70 -7.66 6.98
CA THR A 208 -34.26 -7.55 7.25
C THR A 208 -33.79 -6.21 6.72
N TYR A 209 -33.19 -5.41 7.58
CA TYR A 209 -32.59 -4.14 7.19
C TYR A 209 -31.12 -4.35 6.78
N PHE A 210 -30.80 -3.95 5.55
CA PHE A 210 -29.44 -3.88 5.05
C PHE A 210 -28.92 -2.43 5.13
N TRP A 211 -27.65 -2.25 5.50
CA TRP A 211 -27.05 -0.93 5.64
C TRP A 211 -26.01 -0.71 4.54
N VAL A 212 -26.34 0.18 3.59
CA VAL A 212 -25.39 0.66 2.56
C VAL A 212 -25.08 2.14 2.79
N PHE A 213 -26.09 2.94 3.10
CA PHE A 213 -26.00 4.34 3.55
C PHE A 213 -27.21 4.72 4.42
N GLY A 214 -27.81 3.73 5.07
CA GLY A 214 -29.12 3.79 5.72
C GLY A 214 -29.84 2.44 5.67
N PRO A 215 -30.87 2.22 6.50
CA PRO A 215 -31.62 0.98 6.53
C PRO A 215 -32.46 0.82 5.26
N VAL A 216 -32.21 -0.24 4.50
CA VAL A 216 -32.98 -0.62 3.32
C VAL A 216 -33.58 -1.99 3.55
N ASP A 217 -34.87 -2.15 3.28
CA ASP A 217 -35.51 -3.47 3.33
C ASP A 217 -34.85 -4.41 2.31
N SER A 218 -34.44 -5.60 2.76
CA SER A 218 -33.93 -6.70 1.94
C SER A 218 -34.86 -7.08 0.77
N THR A 219 -36.15 -6.78 0.87
CA THR A 219 -37.14 -7.00 -0.20
C THR A 219 -37.14 -5.92 -1.29
N SER A 220 -36.45 -4.80 -1.08
CA SER A 220 -36.36 -3.69 -2.01
C SER A 220 -35.80 -4.12 -3.37
N GLN A 221 -36.54 -3.88 -4.44
CA GLN A 221 -36.12 -4.23 -5.80
C GLN A 221 -34.83 -3.50 -6.21
N SER A 222 -34.65 -2.24 -5.80
CA SER A 222 -33.43 -1.48 -6.07
C SER A 222 -32.22 -2.16 -5.44
N LEU A 223 -32.33 -2.61 -4.18
CA LEU A 223 -31.25 -3.32 -3.51
C LEU A 223 -30.89 -4.62 -4.23
N LYS A 224 -31.89 -5.36 -4.74
CA LYS A 224 -31.66 -6.59 -5.51
C LYS A 224 -30.92 -6.31 -6.80
N ILE A 225 -31.38 -5.34 -7.58
CA ILE A 225 -30.75 -4.99 -8.87
C ILE A 225 -29.32 -4.51 -8.62
N THR A 226 -29.12 -3.60 -7.67
CA THR A 226 -27.78 -3.11 -7.32
C THR A 226 -26.88 -4.25 -6.85
N SER A 227 -27.38 -5.15 -6.01
CA SER A 227 -26.60 -6.30 -5.53
C SER A 227 -26.30 -7.30 -6.64
N LEU A 228 -27.23 -7.56 -7.55
CA LEU A 228 -26.99 -8.42 -8.72
C LEU A 228 -25.94 -7.81 -9.64
N VAL A 229 -26.05 -6.51 -9.95
CA VAL A 229 -25.00 -5.81 -10.71
C VAL A 229 -23.67 -5.90 -9.95
N PHE A 230 -23.69 -5.73 -8.63
CA PHE A 230 -22.50 -5.85 -7.81
C PHE A 230 -21.86 -7.25 -7.88
N TYR A 231 -22.62 -8.33 -7.70
CA TYR A 231 -22.09 -9.69 -7.69
C TYR A 231 -21.85 -10.27 -9.09
N ILE A 232 -22.53 -9.84 -10.15
CA ILE A 232 -22.35 -10.32 -11.54
C ILE A 232 -21.24 -9.54 -12.25
N VAL A 233 -21.31 -8.21 -12.18
CA VAL A 233 -20.43 -7.34 -12.96
C VAL A 233 -19.24 -6.95 -12.10
N ILE A 234 -19.51 -6.35 -10.96
CA ILE A 234 -18.49 -5.67 -10.19
C ILE A 234 -17.57 -6.72 -9.55
N PHE A 235 -18.07 -7.83 -8.99
CA PHE A 235 -17.26 -8.77 -8.21
C PHE A 235 -16.30 -9.67 -9.01
N PRO A 236 -16.73 -10.28 -10.14
CA PRO A 236 -15.82 -11.01 -11.04
C PRO A 236 -14.80 -10.07 -11.70
N LEU A 237 -15.21 -8.84 -12.00
CA LEU A 237 -14.30 -7.80 -12.45
C LEU A 237 -13.46 -7.21 -11.28
N LEU A 238 -13.86 -7.35 -10.02
CA LEU A 238 -13.13 -6.85 -8.84
C LEU A 238 -11.91 -7.68 -8.54
N GLY A 239 -12.07 -9.01 -8.64
CA GLY A 239 -10.99 -9.95 -8.41
C GLY A 239 -9.79 -9.61 -9.29
N TYR A 240 -10.02 -9.21 -10.54
CA TYR A 240 -8.96 -9.01 -11.53
C TYR A 240 -8.72 -7.55 -11.96
N HIS A 241 -9.76 -6.71 -12.03
CA HIS A 241 -9.69 -5.34 -12.56
C HIS A 241 -9.88 -4.23 -11.52
N LEU A 242 -10.66 -4.39 -10.44
CA LEU A 242 -10.79 -3.30 -9.46
C LEU A 242 -9.47 -3.01 -8.75
N ILE A 243 -8.63 -3.99 -8.47
CA ILE A 243 -7.30 -3.70 -7.89
C ILE A 243 -6.51 -2.76 -8.81
N LEU A 244 -6.54 -3.04 -10.11
CA LEU A 244 -5.84 -2.28 -11.13
C LEU A 244 -6.49 -0.91 -11.37
N VAL A 245 -7.82 -0.87 -11.44
CA VAL A 245 -8.62 0.32 -11.74
C VAL A 245 -8.75 1.23 -10.52
N LEU A 246 -8.88 0.71 -9.30
CA LEU A 246 -8.91 1.49 -8.06
C LEU A 246 -7.52 2.05 -7.73
N LYS A 247 -6.45 1.26 -7.94
CA LYS A 247 -5.07 1.77 -7.84
C LYS A 247 -4.80 2.86 -8.88
N ALA A 248 -5.30 2.70 -10.11
CA ALA A 248 -5.21 3.73 -11.14
C ALA A 248 -6.09 4.95 -10.85
N ALA A 249 -7.33 4.76 -10.40
CA ALA A 249 -8.32 5.81 -10.17
C ALA A 249 -7.98 6.65 -8.93
N ILE A 250 -7.62 6.03 -7.80
CA ILE A 250 -7.16 6.77 -6.61
C ILE A 250 -5.91 7.56 -6.93
N ARG A 251 -4.98 6.98 -7.70
CA ARG A 251 -3.79 7.69 -8.18
C ARG A 251 -4.15 8.85 -9.10
N SER A 252 -5.07 8.67 -10.04
CA SER A 252 -5.55 9.73 -10.94
C SER A 252 -6.31 10.83 -10.19
N VAL A 253 -7.13 10.50 -9.19
CA VAL A 253 -7.84 11.46 -8.34
C VAL A 253 -6.86 12.23 -7.46
N LEU A 254 -5.90 11.54 -6.84
CA LEU A 254 -4.85 12.19 -6.04
C LEU A 254 -4.01 13.12 -6.92
N TYR A 255 -3.62 12.68 -8.13
CA TYR A 255 -2.95 13.55 -9.09
C TYR A 255 -3.83 14.70 -9.52
N ALA A 256 -5.12 14.51 -9.79
CA ALA A 256 -6.04 15.58 -10.15
C ALA A 256 -6.20 16.59 -9.01
N LEU A 257 -6.29 16.14 -7.75
CA LEU A 257 -6.35 17.00 -6.57
C LEU A 257 -5.05 17.77 -6.37
N ILE A 258 -3.89 17.13 -6.55
CA ILE A 258 -2.58 17.79 -6.52
C ILE A 258 -2.49 18.80 -7.66
N TYR A 259 -2.92 18.45 -8.87
CA TYR A 259 -2.87 19.33 -10.04
C TYR A 259 -3.82 20.51 -9.88
N CYS A 260 -5.04 20.28 -9.40
CA CYS A 260 -6.00 21.34 -9.04
C CYS A 260 -5.44 22.22 -7.92
N GLY A 261 -4.83 21.64 -6.89
CA GLY A 261 -4.16 22.37 -5.82
C GLY A 261 -3.01 23.23 -6.35
N CYS A 262 -2.15 22.67 -7.20
CA CYS A 262 -1.08 23.39 -7.89
C CYS A 262 -1.63 24.48 -8.80
N ILE A 263 -2.72 24.25 -9.53
CA ILE A 263 -3.38 25.27 -10.35
C ILE A 263 -3.94 26.38 -9.46
N ILE A 264 -4.59 26.05 -8.34
CA ILE A 264 -5.11 27.05 -7.39
C ILE A 264 -3.95 27.84 -6.79
N VAL A 265 -2.86 27.21 -6.39
CA VAL A 265 -1.66 27.89 -5.88
C VAL A 265 -1.00 28.74 -6.96
N LEU A 266 -0.88 28.25 -8.19
CA LEU A 266 -0.36 29.01 -9.33
C LEU A 266 -1.28 30.16 -9.70
N LEU A 267 -2.60 30.01 -9.58
CA LEU A 267 -3.56 31.09 -9.75
C LEU A 267 -3.45 32.08 -8.60
N VAL A 268 -3.32 31.65 -7.35
CA VAL A 268 -3.10 32.53 -6.21
C VAL A 268 -1.76 33.27 -6.35
N ILE A 269 -0.68 32.62 -6.78
CA ILE A 269 0.59 33.25 -7.14
C ILE A 269 0.40 34.15 -8.37
N PHE A 270 -0.40 33.78 -9.37
CA PHE A 270 -0.69 34.64 -10.51
C PHE A 270 -1.49 35.87 -10.07
N PHE A 271 -2.41 35.75 -9.11
CA PHE A 271 -3.23 36.85 -8.61
C PHE A 271 -2.55 37.70 -7.52
N LEU A 272 -1.61 37.14 -6.76
CA LEU A 272 -0.87 37.83 -5.68
C LEU A 272 0.53 38.27 -6.12
N CYS A 273 1.14 37.56 -7.05
CA CYS A 273 2.44 37.91 -7.63
C CYS A 273 2.26 38.48 -9.02
N ILE A 274 1.56 37.82 -9.96
CA ILE A 274 1.52 38.27 -11.36
C ILE A 274 0.58 39.45 -11.61
N LEU A 275 -0.60 39.53 -11.01
CA LEU A 275 -1.49 40.69 -11.17
C LEU A 275 -0.88 41.94 -10.52
N PRO A 276 -0.39 41.85 -9.26
CA PRO A 276 0.39 42.91 -8.67
C PRO A 276 1.70 43.12 -9.40
N SER A 277 2.28 42.12 -10.07
CA SER A 277 3.44 42.25 -10.97
C SER A 277 3.11 42.51 -12.42
N VAL A 278 1.87 42.73 -12.83
CA VAL A 278 1.52 43.32 -14.12
C VAL A 278 1.20 44.78 -13.85
N SER A 279 0.59 45.09 -12.69
CA SER A 279 0.63 46.42 -12.10
C SER A 279 2.06 46.85 -11.73
N PHE A 280 2.89 45.94 -11.24
CA PHE A 280 4.29 46.16 -10.86
C PHE A 280 5.25 45.86 -12.00
N LEU A 281 4.89 45.13 -13.07
CA LEU A 281 5.63 45.11 -14.35
C LEU A 281 5.25 46.33 -15.19
N ALA A 282 4.04 46.87 -15.10
CA ALA A 282 3.74 48.20 -15.61
C ALA A 282 4.50 49.27 -14.80
N LEU A 283 4.55 49.14 -13.46
CA LEU A 283 5.41 49.97 -12.60
C LEU A 283 6.88 49.75 -12.91
N LEU A 284 7.36 48.52 -13.12
CA LEU A 284 8.76 48.14 -13.41
C LEU A 284 9.11 48.36 -14.88
N ILE A 285 8.19 48.46 -15.83
CA ILE A 285 8.45 48.92 -17.20
C ILE A 285 8.53 50.44 -17.15
N ASN A 286 7.67 51.11 -16.39
CA ASN A 286 7.86 52.53 -16.05
C ASN A 286 9.18 52.75 -15.27
N LEU A 287 9.55 51.85 -14.35
CA LEU A 287 10.79 51.87 -13.59
C LEU A 287 11.97 51.37 -14.41
N ALA A 288 11.80 50.50 -15.41
CA ALA A 288 12.86 49.96 -16.29
C ALA A 288 13.01 50.79 -17.57
N CYS A 289 12.12 51.74 -17.81
CA CYS A 289 12.41 52.95 -18.58
C CYS A 289 13.19 53.95 -17.70
N LEU A 290 12.97 53.95 -16.38
CA LEU A 290 13.74 54.74 -15.40
C LEU A 290 15.12 54.13 -15.06
N ILE A 291 15.29 52.81 -15.12
CA ILE A 291 16.51 52.09 -14.71
C ILE A 291 17.65 52.29 -15.70
N PRO A 292 17.52 52.33 -17.04
CA PRO A 292 18.57 52.78 -17.95
C PRO A 292 19.00 54.22 -17.64
N HIS A 293 18.07 55.04 -17.13
CA HIS A 293 18.32 56.40 -16.70
C HIS A 293 19.11 56.47 -15.38
N ILE A 294 18.94 55.49 -14.48
CA ILE A 294 19.64 55.36 -13.18
C ILE A 294 20.92 54.51 -13.28
N ASN A 295 20.95 53.48 -14.13
CA ASN A 295 22.05 52.54 -14.39
C ASN A 295 23.13 53.17 -15.29
N ARG A 296 22.81 54.24 -16.05
CA ARG A 296 23.81 55.17 -16.59
C ARG A 296 24.49 56.04 -15.52
N ARG A 297 23.93 56.12 -14.31
CA ARG A 297 24.46 56.93 -13.20
C ARG A 297 25.18 56.11 -12.11
N LEU A 298 25.15 54.79 -12.16
CA LEU A 298 25.80 53.94 -11.14
C LEU A 298 26.97 53.16 -11.74
N PRO A 299 28.19 53.27 -11.16
CA PRO A 299 29.40 52.64 -11.69
C PRO A 299 29.37 51.11 -11.58
N GLY A 300 30.10 50.46 -12.50
CA GLY A 300 29.94 49.06 -12.92
C GLY A 300 30.06 47.96 -11.86
N ASP A 301 30.59 48.25 -10.67
CA ASP A 301 30.94 47.23 -9.67
C ASP A 301 30.05 47.23 -8.43
N HIS A 302 28.82 47.75 -8.53
CA HIS A 302 27.99 47.91 -7.34
C HIS A 302 27.50 46.55 -6.78
N PRO A 303 27.81 46.21 -5.51
CA PRO A 303 27.60 44.89 -4.90
C PRO A 303 26.12 44.46 -4.80
N LEU A 304 25.19 45.40 -4.98
CA LEU A 304 23.75 45.13 -5.02
C LEU A 304 23.34 44.18 -6.16
N ARG A 305 24.06 44.19 -7.29
CA ARG A 305 23.77 43.28 -8.42
C ARG A 305 23.96 41.82 -8.06
N HIS A 306 25.01 41.51 -7.30
CA HIS A 306 25.28 40.14 -6.86
C HIS A 306 24.34 39.66 -5.74
N CYS A 307 23.87 40.58 -4.90
CA CYS A 307 22.97 40.26 -3.79
C CYS A 307 21.57 39.80 -4.27
N MET A 308 21.02 40.46 -5.30
CA MET A 308 19.68 40.11 -5.81
C MET A 308 19.65 38.73 -6.51
N ALA A 309 20.70 38.36 -7.24
CA ALA A 309 20.78 37.05 -7.89
C ALA A 309 20.87 35.88 -6.88
N ASN A 310 21.64 36.06 -5.80
CA ASN A 310 21.81 35.03 -4.77
C ASN A 310 20.56 34.80 -3.91
N SER A 311 19.78 35.86 -3.64
CA SER A 311 18.54 35.73 -2.85
C SER A 311 17.47 34.95 -3.62
N LEU A 312 17.37 35.16 -4.93
CA LEU A 312 16.38 34.47 -5.77
C LEU A 312 16.66 32.96 -5.89
N MET A 313 17.94 32.57 -6.02
CA MET A 313 18.37 31.17 -6.08
C MET A 313 18.14 30.41 -4.76
N LYS A 314 18.31 31.08 -3.61
CA LYS A 314 18.05 30.48 -2.28
C LYS A 314 16.58 30.11 -2.09
N THR A 315 15.65 30.95 -2.54
CA THR A 315 14.21 30.72 -2.37
C THR A 315 13.73 29.49 -3.16
N PHE A 316 14.28 29.25 -4.36
CA PHE A 316 13.97 28.04 -5.14
C PHE A 316 14.49 26.74 -4.49
N SER A 317 15.63 26.80 -3.77
CA SER A 317 16.20 25.61 -3.11
C SER A 317 15.37 25.11 -1.91
N VAL A 318 14.68 26.00 -1.21
CA VAL A 318 13.85 25.66 -0.04
C VAL A 318 12.56 24.95 -0.48
N PHE A 319 11.95 25.39 -1.58
CA PHE A 319 10.76 24.74 -2.14
C PHE A 319 11.08 23.34 -2.68
N ASP A 320 12.20 23.16 -3.37
CA ASP A 320 12.65 21.85 -3.84
C ASP A 320 12.95 20.89 -2.66
N SER A 321 13.45 21.41 -1.53
CA SER A 321 13.68 20.63 -0.31
C SER A 321 12.39 20.22 0.43
N LEU A 322 11.33 21.03 0.37
CA LEU A 322 10.05 20.73 1.01
C LEU A 322 9.26 19.67 0.25
N PHE A 323 9.29 19.69 -1.09
CA PHE A 323 8.61 18.68 -1.92
C PHE A 323 9.37 17.36 -2.03
N LYS A 324 10.71 17.35 -1.94
CA LYS A 324 11.52 16.12 -1.98
C LYS A 324 11.42 15.23 -0.74
N HIS A 325 10.83 15.72 0.36
CA HIS A 325 10.67 14.95 1.60
C HIS A 325 9.22 14.50 1.87
N SER A 326 8.23 14.88 1.05
CA SER A 326 6.81 14.58 1.29
C SER A 326 6.27 13.30 0.65
N ASP A 327 6.99 12.67 -0.28
CA ASP A 327 6.42 11.60 -1.14
C ASP A 327 6.25 10.25 -0.42
N MET A 328 7.07 9.98 0.59
CA MET A 328 7.02 8.71 1.33
C MET A 328 5.77 8.58 2.23
N PRO A 329 5.43 9.54 3.11
CA PRO A 329 4.27 9.39 3.98
C PRO A 329 2.96 9.38 3.18
N LEU A 330 2.83 10.17 2.11
CA LEU A 330 1.58 10.26 1.36
C LEU A 330 1.26 8.98 0.58
N THR A 331 2.27 8.28 0.05
CA THR A 331 2.08 7.01 -0.67
C THR A 331 1.63 5.90 0.28
N VAL A 332 2.25 5.81 1.46
CA VAL A 332 1.86 4.84 2.50
C VAL A 332 0.46 5.14 3.03
N ILE A 333 0.16 6.41 3.33
CA ILE A 333 -1.16 6.83 3.84
C ILE A 333 -2.25 6.60 2.79
N SER A 334 -2.02 6.96 1.53
CA SER A 334 -2.99 6.73 0.45
C SER A 334 -3.20 5.24 0.18
N GLY A 335 -2.15 4.42 0.24
CA GLY A 335 -2.26 2.96 0.20
C GLY A 335 -3.10 2.44 1.36
N LEU A 336 -2.76 2.80 2.59
CA LEU A 336 -3.51 2.38 3.78
C LEU A 336 -4.98 2.76 3.66
N LEU A 337 -5.30 4.01 3.34
CA LEU A 337 -6.69 4.48 3.20
C LEU A 337 -7.44 3.78 2.06
N ALA A 338 -6.80 3.59 0.91
CA ALA A 338 -7.39 2.93 -0.26
C ALA A 338 -7.83 1.50 0.06
N TYR A 339 -7.03 0.77 0.85
CA TYR A 339 -7.29 -0.63 1.15
C TYR A 339 -8.05 -0.84 2.47
N SER A 340 -7.86 0.02 3.46
CA SER A 340 -8.58 -0.06 4.74
C SER A 340 -10.01 0.47 4.62
N SER A 341 -10.28 1.43 3.73
CA SER A 341 -11.62 2.02 3.59
C SER A 341 -12.70 0.98 3.25
N PRO A 342 -12.55 0.09 2.24
CA PRO A 342 -13.52 -0.97 1.98
C PRO A 342 -13.70 -1.92 3.17
N ILE A 343 -12.60 -2.29 3.85
CA ILE A 343 -12.65 -3.18 5.03
C ILE A 343 -13.46 -2.51 6.15
N ILE A 344 -13.13 -1.26 6.49
CA ILE A 344 -13.83 -0.48 7.52
C ILE A 344 -15.31 -0.33 7.15
N TYR A 345 -15.61 -0.04 5.89
CA TYR A 345 -16.98 0.06 5.40
C TYR A 345 -17.77 -1.24 5.63
N PHE A 346 -17.22 -2.40 5.26
CA PHE A 346 -17.92 -3.67 5.45
C PHE A 346 -18.02 -4.09 6.93
N VAL A 347 -17.04 -3.74 7.76
CA VAL A 347 -17.13 -3.92 9.23
C VAL A 347 -18.29 -3.09 9.78
N VAL A 348 -18.33 -1.79 9.48
CA VAL A 348 -19.39 -0.88 9.94
C VAL A 348 -20.76 -1.31 9.41
N SER A 349 -20.85 -1.70 8.13
CA SER A 349 -22.07 -2.20 7.52
C SER A 349 -22.57 -3.46 8.22
N THR A 350 -21.68 -4.41 8.52
CA THR A 350 -22.04 -5.67 9.21
C THR A 350 -22.57 -5.41 10.61
N GLU A 351 -21.86 -4.62 11.43
CA GLU A 351 -22.32 -4.29 12.78
C GLU A 351 -23.60 -3.47 12.77
N SER A 352 -23.79 -2.62 11.75
CA SER A 352 -25.05 -1.89 11.57
C SER A 352 -26.21 -2.84 11.25
N ILE A 353 -26.00 -3.85 10.40
CA ILE A 353 -27.00 -4.89 10.10
C ILE A 353 -27.37 -5.65 11.38
N VAL A 354 -26.38 -6.08 12.17
CA VAL A 354 -26.62 -6.79 13.43
C VAL A 354 -27.43 -5.92 14.39
N LYS A 355 -27.00 -4.68 14.62
CA LYS A 355 -27.66 -3.75 15.55
C LYS A 355 -29.09 -3.40 15.12
N LEU A 356 -29.33 -3.20 13.83
CA LEU A 356 -30.66 -2.85 13.30
C LEU A 356 -31.65 -4.01 13.38
N ASN A 357 -31.16 -5.25 13.27
CA ASN A 357 -32.03 -6.44 13.28
C ASN A 357 -32.13 -7.11 14.66
N ALA A 358 -31.29 -6.72 15.64
CA ALA A 358 -31.28 -7.28 16.99
C ALA A 358 -32.66 -7.36 17.69
N PRO A 359 -33.57 -6.37 17.58
CA PRO A 359 -34.91 -6.48 18.17
C PRO A 359 -35.81 -7.57 17.57
N TYR A 360 -35.45 -8.07 16.38
CA TYR A 360 -36.20 -9.10 15.66
C TYR A 360 -35.58 -10.50 15.81
N ILE A 361 -34.41 -10.62 16.45
CA ILE A 361 -33.78 -11.91 16.70
C ILE A 361 -34.50 -12.62 17.85
N GLU A 362 -34.71 -13.93 17.73
CA GLU A 362 -35.36 -14.72 18.77
C GLU A 362 -34.58 -14.64 20.11
N PRO A 363 -35.25 -14.35 21.24
CA PRO A 363 -34.58 -14.03 22.50
C PRO A 363 -33.76 -15.17 23.12
N GLY A 364 -33.95 -16.41 22.64
CA GLY A 364 -33.22 -17.60 23.09
C GLY A 364 -32.06 -18.04 22.20
N ASP A 365 -31.94 -17.49 20.99
CA ASP A 365 -30.88 -17.81 20.03
C ASP A 365 -30.08 -16.53 19.77
N ARG A 366 -29.28 -16.12 20.74
CA ARG A 366 -28.60 -14.83 20.63
C ARG A 366 -27.28 -14.96 19.88
N GLU A 367 -26.98 -13.95 19.09
CA GLU A 367 -25.70 -13.82 18.37
C GLU A 367 -24.50 -13.54 19.29
N ASP A 368 -24.74 -13.29 20.58
CA ASP A 368 -23.70 -13.14 21.61
C ASP A 368 -23.28 -14.49 22.21
N ASP A 369 -23.99 -15.58 21.90
CA ASP A 369 -23.64 -16.91 22.38
C ASP A 369 -22.34 -17.42 21.77
N TRP A 370 -21.54 -18.06 22.63
CA TRP A 370 -20.21 -18.53 22.29
C TRP A 370 -20.24 -19.96 21.78
N THR A 371 -19.88 -20.14 20.52
CA THR A 371 -19.83 -21.48 19.91
C THR A 371 -18.41 -22.03 19.86
N TYR A 372 -18.32 -23.36 19.73
CA TYR A 372 -17.04 -24.03 19.51
C TYR A 372 -16.36 -23.53 18.22
N GLY A 373 -17.14 -23.30 17.15
CA GLY A 373 -16.64 -22.78 15.88
C GLY A 373 -16.03 -21.38 16.01
N GLN A 374 -16.68 -20.50 16.77
CA GLN A 374 -16.16 -19.17 17.08
C GLN A 374 -14.87 -19.19 17.90
N THR A 375 -14.79 -20.06 18.92
CA THR A 375 -13.58 -20.23 19.73
C THR A 375 -12.42 -20.71 18.87
N LEU A 376 -12.67 -21.68 17.99
CA LEU A 376 -11.68 -22.19 17.04
C LEU A 376 -11.24 -21.09 16.05
N ALA A 377 -12.16 -20.25 15.58
CA ALA A 377 -11.85 -19.12 14.71
C ALA A 377 -10.88 -18.14 15.41
N ILE A 378 -11.20 -17.70 16.64
CA ILE A 378 -10.32 -16.81 17.42
C ILE A 378 -8.97 -17.44 17.70
N PHE A 379 -8.93 -18.72 18.05
CA PHE A 379 -7.67 -19.42 18.27
C PHE A 379 -6.80 -19.43 17.01
N THR A 380 -7.39 -19.76 15.86
CA THR A 380 -6.71 -19.78 14.56
C THR A 380 -6.16 -18.40 14.19
N VAL A 381 -6.94 -17.34 14.42
CA VAL A 381 -6.52 -15.95 14.23
C VAL A 381 -5.35 -15.62 15.14
N SER A 382 -5.46 -15.96 16.43
CA SER A 382 -4.46 -15.65 17.44
C SER A 382 -3.12 -16.32 17.13
N VAL A 383 -3.15 -17.59 16.72
CA VAL A 383 -1.96 -18.32 16.27
C VAL A 383 -1.36 -17.67 15.02
N THR A 384 -2.19 -17.28 14.05
CA THR A 384 -1.72 -16.61 12.83
C THR A 384 -1.06 -15.27 13.13
N ILE A 385 -1.69 -14.45 13.98
CA ILE A 385 -1.15 -13.17 14.46
C ILE A 385 0.17 -13.38 15.19
N PHE A 386 0.23 -14.36 16.09
CA PHE A 386 1.44 -14.66 16.87
C PHE A 386 2.60 -15.10 15.97
N LEU A 387 2.38 -16.09 15.09
CA LEU A 387 3.41 -16.59 14.19
C LEU A 387 3.91 -15.52 13.24
N THR A 388 2.99 -14.74 12.66
CA THR A 388 3.36 -13.62 11.78
C THR A 388 4.11 -12.53 12.54
N GLY A 389 3.63 -12.16 13.72
CA GLY A 389 4.28 -11.17 14.58
C GLY A 389 5.70 -11.57 14.95
N ARG A 390 5.90 -12.85 15.31
CA ARG A 390 7.21 -13.43 15.60
C ARG A 390 8.14 -13.37 14.39
N ASP A 391 7.67 -13.79 13.22
CA ASP A 391 8.49 -13.83 12.01
C ASP A 391 8.86 -12.39 11.55
N ARG A 392 7.93 -11.44 11.67
CA ARG A 392 8.20 -10.00 11.43
C ARG A 392 9.20 -9.41 12.39
N TRP A 393 9.05 -9.72 13.68
CA TRP A 393 9.99 -9.27 14.71
C TRP A 393 11.40 -9.76 14.43
N ARG A 394 11.54 -10.99 13.93
CA ARG A 394 12.82 -11.55 13.50
C ARG A 394 13.43 -10.76 12.33
N ILE A 395 12.66 -10.53 11.27
CA ILE A 395 13.10 -9.75 10.10
C ILE A 395 13.52 -8.33 10.53
N LEU A 396 12.71 -7.68 11.35
CA LEU A 396 13.00 -6.34 11.87
C LEU A 396 14.30 -6.31 12.68
N ARG A 397 14.54 -7.31 13.51
CA ARG A 397 15.76 -7.41 14.31
C ARG A 397 16.98 -7.62 13.41
N GLU A 398 16.86 -8.46 12.39
CA GLU A 398 17.93 -8.75 11.43
C GLU A 398 18.27 -7.52 10.58
N GLU A 399 17.28 -6.79 10.06
CA GLU A 399 17.49 -5.54 9.32
C GLU A 399 18.07 -4.44 10.21
N ARG A 400 17.59 -4.30 11.45
CA ARG A 400 18.18 -3.38 12.42
C ARG A 400 19.65 -3.70 12.69
N ARG A 401 20.00 -4.98 12.80
CA ARG A 401 21.39 -5.42 12.99
C ARG A 401 22.26 -5.05 11.78
N LYS A 402 21.81 -5.37 10.56
CA LYS A 402 22.53 -5.00 9.32
C LYS A 402 22.71 -3.48 9.20
N TRP A 403 21.70 -2.70 9.58
CA TRP A 403 21.79 -1.24 9.59
C TRP A 403 22.86 -0.74 10.56
N LEU A 404 22.90 -1.30 11.78
CA LEU A 404 23.94 -0.97 12.77
C LEU A 404 25.34 -1.35 12.29
N GLU A 405 25.50 -2.52 11.66
CA GLU A 405 26.76 -2.96 11.08
C GLU A 405 27.25 -2.00 9.97
N ARG A 406 26.36 -1.57 9.07
CA ARG A 406 26.69 -0.58 8.03
C ARG A 406 27.08 0.77 8.61
N LYS A 407 26.36 1.23 9.64
CA LYS A 407 26.66 2.48 10.32
C LYS A 407 28.04 2.43 10.99
N ASN A 408 28.32 1.35 11.72
CA ASN A 408 29.61 1.18 12.37
C ASN A 408 30.76 1.08 11.34
N ALA A 409 30.53 0.43 10.19
CA ALA A 409 31.52 0.35 9.11
C ALA A 409 31.79 1.74 8.48
N SER A 410 30.75 2.53 8.23
CA SER A 410 30.92 3.89 7.70
C SER A 410 31.62 4.83 8.68
N ASP A 411 31.29 4.72 9.97
CA ASP A 411 31.90 5.54 11.01
C ASP A 411 33.38 5.13 11.22
N GLY A 412 33.69 3.83 11.08
CA GLY A 412 35.05 3.30 11.12
C GLY A 412 35.93 3.75 9.96
N GLU A 413 35.41 3.73 8.72
CA GLU A 413 36.14 4.26 7.55
C GLU A 413 36.38 5.77 7.65
N ALA A 414 35.37 6.54 8.09
CA ALA A 414 35.52 7.97 8.28
C ALA A 414 36.62 8.31 9.30
N GLY A 415 36.67 7.58 10.43
CA GLY A 415 37.73 7.73 11.42
C GLY A 415 39.12 7.32 10.91
N ALA A 416 39.21 6.28 10.07
CA ALA A 416 40.48 5.84 9.48
C ALA A 416 41.05 6.84 8.47
N VAL A 417 40.20 7.48 7.65
CA VAL A 417 40.62 8.54 6.71
C VAL A 417 41.09 9.79 7.46
N GLU A 418 40.46 10.13 8.59
CA GLU A 418 40.87 11.27 9.41
C GLU A 418 42.22 11.03 10.11
N LEU A 419 42.48 9.81 10.62
CA LEU A 419 43.79 9.46 11.18
C LEU A 419 44.90 9.40 10.11
N GLY A 420 44.61 8.89 8.91
CA GLY A 420 45.60 8.85 7.81
C GLY A 420 46.09 10.25 7.40
N ASN A 421 45.20 11.24 7.37
CA ASN A 421 45.54 12.62 7.01
C ASN A 421 46.28 13.38 8.12
N LEU A 422 46.19 12.94 9.38
CA LEU A 422 46.93 13.56 10.50
C LEU A 422 48.36 13.02 10.63
N GLN A 423 48.67 11.88 10.01
CA GLN A 423 49.98 11.23 10.13
C GLN A 423 50.96 11.58 9.00
N GLU A 424 50.57 12.45 8.06
CA GLU A 424 51.40 12.85 6.90
C GLU A 424 52.23 14.15 6.99
N PRO A 425 52.28 14.95 8.08
CA PRO A 425 53.20 16.10 8.12
C PRO A 425 54.62 15.78 8.62
N GLU A 426 54.87 14.66 9.33
CA GLU A 426 56.22 14.40 9.89
C GLU A 426 57.21 13.82 8.88
N ASN A 427 56.76 13.11 7.83
CA ASN A 427 57.68 12.55 6.82
C ASN A 427 58.02 13.54 5.69
N ALA A 428 57.26 14.62 5.53
CA ALA A 428 57.57 15.68 4.57
C ALA A 428 58.78 16.55 5.00
N VAL A 429 59.13 16.55 6.29
CA VAL A 429 60.30 17.28 6.81
C VAL A 429 61.60 16.46 6.68
N ALA A 430 61.51 15.13 6.66
CA ALA A 430 62.68 14.25 6.47
C ALA A 430 63.18 14.20 5.00
N ALA A 431 62.33 14.50 4.02
CA ALA A 431 62.68 14.43 2.60
C ALA A 431 63.50 15.64 2.07
N ILE A 432 63.79 16.65 2.89
CA ILE A 432 64.60 17.82 2.50
C ILE A 432 66.10 17.65 2.85
N THR A 433 66.51 16.55 3.53
CA THR A 433 67.91 16.37 3.98
C THR A 433 68.68 15.20 3.38
N SER A 434 68.17 14.48 2.38
CA SER A 434 68.97 13.44 1.70
C SER A 434 69.70 13.99 0.47
N GLU A 435 71.01 14.17 0.61
CA GLU A 435 71.97 14.34 -0.49
C GLU A 435 71.82 13.26 -1.58
N PRO A 436 72.02 13.61 -2.86
CA PRO A 436 71.96 12.65 -3.96
C PRO A 436 73.19 11.74 -3.96
N ALA A 437 72.98 10.44 -3.77
CA ALA A 437 73.99 9.41 -4.01
C ALA A 437 74.21 9.21 -5.53
N PRO A 438 75.43 8.86 -5.96
CA PRO A 438 75.79 8.77 -7.37
C PRO A 438 75.25 7.50 -8.03
N ASN A 439 74.83 7.68 -9.29
CA ASN A 439 74.42 6.65 -10.24
C ASN A 439 75.40 5.48 -10.31
N THR A 440 74.88 4.26 -10.24
CA THR A 440 75.55 3.09 -10.81
C THR A 440 74.57 2.30 -11.67
N ASP A 441 74.87 2.27 -12.96
CA ASP A 441 74.30 1.40 -13.98
C ASP A 441 74.41 -0.08 -13.57
N THR A 442 73.37 -0.90 -13.82
CA THR A 442 73.43 -2.07 -14.74
C THR A 442 72.11 -2.87 -14.73
N ALA A 443 71.67 -3.25 -15.93
CA ALA A 443 70.55 -4.16 -16.25
C ALA A 443 70.83 -5.61 -15.76
N PRO A 444 69.90 -6.60 -15.78
CA PRO A 444 69.23 -7.05 -17.01
C PRO A 444 67.76 -7.52 -16.90
N THR A 445 67.14 -7.55 -18.07
CA THR A 445 65.87 -8.15 -18.49
C THR A 445 65.71 -9.63 -18.07
N PRO A 446 64.50 -10.08 -17.67
CA PRO A 446 64.10 -11.48 -17.73
C PRO A 446 63.18 -11.78 -18.93
N PRO A 447 63.12 -13.05 -19.37
CA PRO A 447 62.64 -13.43 -20.69
C PRO A 447 61.13 -13.66 -20.77
N VAL A 448 60.64 -13.48 -22.00
CA VAL A 448 59.34 -13.87 -22.52
C VAL A 448 59.14 -15.38 -22.35
N ALA A 449 58.10 -15.80 -21.62
CA ALA A 449 57.62 -17.17 -21.60
C ALA A 449 56.36 -17.27 -22.45
N SER A 450 56.52 -17.96 -23.57
CA SER A 450 55.46 -18.49 -24.43
C SER A 450 54.86 -19.76 -23.81
N THR A 451 53.54 -19.83 -23.69
CA THR A 451 52.83 -21.12 -23.59
C THR A 451 51.62 -21.13 -24.52
N SER A 452 51.74 -21.99 -25.52
CA SER A 452 50.71 -22.50 -26.43
C SER A 452 50.04 -23.76 -25.86
N SER A 453 48.80 -24.03 -26.32
CA SER A 453 48.04 -25.30 -26.23
C SER A 453 47.44 -25.64 -24.85
N VAL A 454 46.21 -26.13 -24.67
CA VAL A 454 45.21 -26.81 -25.54
C VAL A 454 43.82 -26.27 -25.22
#